data_AF-A0A8H5YFF2-F1
#
_entry.id   AF-A0A8H5YFF2-F1
#
_cell.length_a   1.000
_cell.length_b   1.000
_cell.length_c   1.000
_cell.angle_alpha   90.00
_cell.angle_beta   90.00
_cell.angle_gamma   90.00
#
_symmetry.space_group_name_H-M   'P 1'
#
loop_
_entity.id
_entity.type
_entity.pdbx_description
1 polymer ?
#
loop_
_entity_poly.entity_id
_entity_poly.type
_entity_poly.pdbx_seq_one_letter_code
_entity_poly.pdbx_strand_id
1 'polypeptide(L)'
;MSSSNDFYPAPVYRLDKQQDEPAQTLDVLLKKNHLAHAVLRNPRLLFHNHIPHALGSSYLLGASTAKLQEIYHAEEPNLLAVDAEVARYTIVADNWRDHLGDKKYTAAYVDYFDDQIERNGGDWNKVVLDHLFSGKEPLINGFCGGLGHPYIHLAYGYEFNSKEVISEALSLGCTEYDPAHKFLDNAFPDNSTYKTTSLEEVLTNIRSDKRFDNYSEDPGYANVFTLLSKYESELLEHWNALVVENTTIQFKD
;
A
#
# COMPACT_ATOMS: atom_id res chain seq x y z
N MET A 1 -22.65 10.82 -21.91
CA MET A 1 -21.18 11.02 -21.97
C MET A 1 -20.83 12.09 -20.96
N SER A 2 -20.55 11.69 -19.70
CA SER A 2 -19.85 12.56 -18.75
C SER A 2 -18.37 12.41 -19.11
N SER A 3 -17.75 13.50 -19.54
CA SER A 3 -16.31 13.56 -19.78
C SER A 3 -15.58 13.34 -18.47
N SER A 4 -14.75 12.31 -18.42
CA SER A 4 -13.87 11.93 -17.32
C SER A 4 -12.71 12.91 -17.08
N ASN A 5 -12.97 14.22 -17.04
CA ASN A 5 -11.92 15.26 -17.12
C ASN A 5 -11.79 16.18 -15.89
N ASP A 6 -12.48 15.92 -14.79
CA ASP A 6 -12.40 16.79 -13.59
C ASP A 6 -11.51 16.24 -12.46
N PHE A 7 -10.52 15.40 -12.78
CA PHE A 7 -9.46 15.07 -11.82
C PHE A 7 -8.35 16.10 -11.92
N TYR A 8 -8.45 17.17 -11.13
CA TYR A 8 -7.31 18.04 -10.89
C TYR A 8 -6.27 17.26 -10.08
N PRO A 9 -4.97 17.31 -10.46
CA PRO A 9 -3.94 16.71 -9.64
C PRO A 9 -3.99 17.31 -8.24
N ALA A 10 -3.82 16.45 -7.23
CA ALA A 10 -3.72 16.90 -5.85
C ALA A 10 -2.60 17.96 -5.72
N PRO A 11 -2.78 18.97 -4.85
CA PRO A 11 -1.73 19.96 -4.61
C PRO A 11 -0.44 19.27 -4.12
N VAL A 12 0.71 19.75 -4.62
CA VAL A 12 2.03 19.28 -4.19
C VAL A 12 2.65 20.34 -3.29
N TYR A 13 2.87 19.98 -2.03
CA TYR A 13 3.49 20.78 -0.98
C TYR A 13 4.98 20.49 -0.94
N ARG A 14 5.74 21.19 -1.78
CA ARG A 14 7.21 21.07 -1.80
C ARG A 14 7.82 21.68 -0.54
N LEU A 15 8.01 20.86 0.49
CA LEU A 15 8.50 21.27 1.81
C LEU A 15 9.86 21.99 1.72
N ASP A 16 10.72 21.55 0.80
CA ASP A 16 12.04 22.15 0.51
C ASP A 16 11.96 23.61 0.00
N LYS A 17 10.80 24.02 -0.52
CA LYS A 17 10.56 25.37 -1.06
C LYS A 17 9.74 26.25 -0.11
N GLN A 18 9.19 25.67 0.95
CA GLN A 18 8.42 26.43 1.94
C GLN A 18 9.37 27.13 2.91
N GLN A 19 9.04 28.38 3.24
CA GLN A 19 9.81 29.17 4.21
C GLN A 19 9.18 29.17 5.61
N ASP A 20 7.99 28.59 5.77
CA ASP A 20 7.34 28.51 7.07
C ASP A 20 7.98 27.43 7.98
N GLU A 21 8.07 27.74 9.27
CA GLU A 21 8.68 26.85 10.27
C GLU A 21 7.97 25.48 10.38
N PRO A 22 6.63 25.37 10.29
CA PRO A 22 5.96 24.08 10.30
C PRO A 22 6.38 23.16 9.14
N ALA A 23 6.50 23.67 7.92
CA ALA A 23 6.93 22.88 6.76
C ALA A 23 8.36 22.36 6.91
N GLN A 24 9.28 23.22 7.39
CA GLN A 24 10.66 22.82 7.69
C GLN A 24 10.70 21.77 8.81
N THR A 25 9.86 21.92 9.82
CA THR A 25 9.73 20.95 10.91
C THR A 25 9.23 19.61 10.40
N LEU A 26 8.20 19.61 9.54
CA LEU A 26 7.67 18.40 8.92
C LEU A 26 8.76 17.67 8.13
N ASP A 27 9.48 18.37 7.25
CA ASP A 27 10.57 17.78 6.45
C ASP A 27 11.66 17.14 7.33
N VAL A 28 12.08 17.83 8.40
CA VAL A 28 13.06 17.31 9.36
C VAL A 28 12.53 16.07 10.08
N LEU A 29 11.27 16.06 10.51
CA LEU A 29 10.68 14.94 11.24
C LEU A 29 10.45 13.71 10.34
N LEU A 30 10.06 13.90 9.07
CA LEU A 30 9.95 12.80 8.10
C LEU A 30 11.32 12.16 7.84
N LYS A 31 12.36 12.96 7.61
CA LYS A 31 13.73 12.45 7.44
C LYS A 31 14.27 11.77 8.70
N LYS A 32 13.96 12.33 9.88
CA LYS A 32 14.32 11.70 11.15
C LYS A 32 13.64 10.34 11.30
N ASN A 33 12.34 10.26 10.99
CA ASN A 33 11.58 9.01 11.04
C ASN A 33 12.21 7.95 10.13
N HIS A 34 12.43 8.31 8.87
CA HIS A 34 13.01 7.46 7.84
C HIS A 34 14.34 6.83 8.26
N LEU A 35 15.24 7.63 8.87
CA LEU A 35 16.55 7.18 9.30
C LEU A 35 16.50 6.30 10.57
N ALA A 36 15.51 6.51 11.44
CA ALA A 36 15.48 5.93 12.77
C ALA A 36 14.57 4.69 12.88
N HIS A 37 13.49 4.64 12.10
CA HIS A 37 12.41 3.69 12.31
C HIS A 37 12.04 2.89 11.06
N ALA A 38 11.80 1.58 11.24
CA ALA A 38 11.27 0.73 10.20
C ALA A 38 9.82 1.12 9.85
N VAL A 39 9.40 0.89 8.61
CA VAL A 39 8.03 1.18 8.15
C VAL A 39 6.99 0.18 8.68
N LEU A 40 7.44 -1.00 9.12
CA LEU A 40 6.64 -1.98 9.85
C LEU A 40 7.14 -2.09 11.30
N ARG A 41 6.21 -2.33 12.23
CA ARG A 41 6.46 -2.41 13.67
C ARG A 41 5.75 -3.58 14.33
N ASN A 42 6.20 -3.86 15.54
CA ASN A 42 5.77 -5.01 16.33
C ASN A 42 4.34 -4.91 16.88
N PRO A 43 3.77 -6.07 17.28
CA PRO A 43 4.30 -7.44 17.20
C PRO A 43 4.34 -8.03 15.78
N ARG A 44 5.39 -8.80 15.47
CA ARG A 44 5.53 -9.61 14.23
C ARG A 44 5.45 -8.79 12.93
N LEU A 45 5.86 -7.52 12.98
CA LEU A 45 5.80 -6.60 11.83
C LEU A 45 4.38 -6.48 11.22
N LEU A 46 3.34 -6.63 12.05
CA LEU A 46 1.95 -6.57 11.61
C LEU A 46 1.43 -5.13 11.49
N PHE A 47 2.01 -4.20 12.24
CA PHE A 47 1.55 -2.82 12.29
C PHE A 47 2.47 -1.92 11.44
N HIS A 48 1.95 -0.78 11.03
CA HIS A 48 2.66 0.18 10.19
C HIS A 48 3.19 1.34 11.04
N ASN A 49 4.26 1.97 10.57
CA ASN A 49 4.70 3.27 11.05
C ASN A 49 3.80 4.35 10.45
N HIS A 50 2.99 4.98 11.30
CA HIS A 50 2.01 5.98 10.89
C HIS A 50 2.53 7.42 10.92
N ILE A 51 3.82 7.64 11.25
CA ILE A 51 4.39 8.99 11.37
C ILE A 51 4.15 9.85 10.12
N PRO A 52 4.42 9.38 8.87
CA PRO A 52 4.18 10.22 7.70
C PRO A 52 2.72 10.64 7.54
N HIS A 53 1.78 9.75 7.88
CA HIS A 53 0.35 10.03 7.78
C HIS A 53 -0.09 11.03 8.86
N ALA A 54 0.32 10.79 10.10
CA ALA A 54 -0.06 11.60 11.26
C ALA A 54 0.50 13.02 11.16
N LEU A 55 1.78 13.17 10.84
CA LEU A 55 2.42 14.48 10.68
C LEU A 55 1.91 15.19 9.43
N GLY A 56 1.82 14.49 8.31
CA GLY A 56 1.34 15.02 7.04
C GLY A 56 -0.06 15.62 7.14
N SER A 57 -1.03 14.82 7.60
CA SER A 57 -2.40 15.31 7.80
C SER A 57 -2.49 16.44 8.81
N SER A 58 -1.73 16.38 9.90
CA SER A 58 -1.75 17.44 10.91
C SER A 58 -1.22 18.76 10.33
N TYR A 59 -0.15 18.73 9.55
CA TYR A 59 0.37 19.90 8.86
C TYR A 59 -0.66 20.50 7.90
N LEU A 60 -1.32 19.67 7.08
CA LEU A 60 -2.37 20.13 6.15
C LEU A 60 -3.58 20.74 6.87
N LEU A 61 -3.85 20.31 8.10
CA LEU A 61 -4.88 20.88 8.98
C LEU A 61 -4.40 22.13 9.76
N GLY A 62 -3.18 22.60 9.53
CA GLY A 62 -2.63 23.82 10.13
C GLY A 62 -1.92 23.61 11.48
N ALA A 63 -1.40 22.42 11.75
CA ALA A 63 -0.60 22.17 12.95
C ALA A 63 0.65 23.06 13.02
N SER A 64 0.95 23.57 14.21
CA SER A 64 2.18 24.32 14.47
C SER A 64 3.39 23.39 14.61
N THR A 65 4.59 23.96 14.51
CA THR A 65 5.87 23.28 14.83
C THR A 65 5.81 22.49 16.14
N ALA A 66 5.32 23.13 17.21
CA ALA A 66 5.22 22.50 18.53
C ALA A 66 4.27 21.28 18.51
N LYS A 67 3.15 21.37 17.77
CA LYS A 67 2.20 20.25 17.67
C LYS A 67 2.78 19.10 16.84
N LEU A 68 3.49 19.39 15.74
CA LEU A 68 4.17 18.36 14.94
C LEU A 68 5.22 17.60 15.77
N GLN A 69 6.03 18.33 16.55
CA GLN A 69 7.01 17.72 17.46
C GLN A 69 6.33 16.88 18.55
N GLU A 70 5.24 17.37 19.14
CA GLU A 70 4.46 16.63 20.14
C GLU A 70 3.93 15.31 19.58
N ILE A 71 3.35 15.32 18.37
CA ILE A 71 2.86 14.10 17.70
C ILE A 71 4.01 13.12 17.48
N TYR A 72 5.13 13.58 16.91
CA TYR A 72 6.27 12.72 16.66
C TYR A 72 6.80 12.08 17.95
N HIS A 73 6.95 12.86 19.04
CA HIS A 73 7.45 12.34 20.31
C HIS A 73 6.46 11.41 21.03
N ALA A 74 5.17 11.53 20.77
CA ALA A 74 4.16 10.61 21.30
C ALA A 74 4.20 9.24 20.59
N GLU A 75 4.48 9.23 19.29
CA GLU A 75 4.47 8.03 18.45
C GLU A 75 5.83 7.29 18.46
N GLU A 76 6.96 8.01 18.42
CA GLU A 76 8.33 7.48 18.34
C GLU A 76 8.62 6.30 19.30
N PRO A 77 8.22 6.33 20.59
CA PRO A 77 8.49 5.22 21.52
C PRO A 77 7.83 3.89 21.17
N ASN A 78 6.80 3.90 20.31
CA ASN A 78 6.06 2.69 19.90
C ASN A 78 6.58 2.11 18.58
N LEU A 79 7.57 2.74 17.94
CA LEU A 79 8.12 2.36 16.65
C LEU A 79 9.29 1.37 16.81
N LEU A 80 9.48 0.56 15.78
CA LEU A 80 10.62 -0.34 15.71
C LEU A 80 11.81 0.41 15.11
N ALA A 81 12.99 0.33 15.76
CA ALA A 81 14.21 0.88 15.19
C ALA A 81 14.63 0.11 13.93
N VAL A 82 15.19 0.78 12.92
CA VAL A 82 15.60 0.15 11.65
C VAL A 82 16.57 -1.02 11.86
N ASP A 83 17.42 -0.92 12.89
CA ASP A 83 18.44 -1.93 13.21
C ASP A 83 17.95 -3.06 14.14
N ALA A 84 16.73 -2.96 14.66
CA ALA A 84 16.17 -3.93 15.58
C ALA A 84 15.30 -4.96 14.83
N GLU A 85 15.65 -6.24 14.95
CA GLU A 85 14.85 -7.40 14.49
C GLU A 85 14.60 -7.53 12.96
N VAL A 86 14.87 -6.50 12.17
CA VAL A 86 14.76 -6.53 10.70
C VAL A 86 16.01 -7.19 10.09
N ALA A 87 15.81 -8.05 9.10
CA ALA A 87 16.89 -8.80 8.48
C ALA A 87 17.82 -7.88 7.68
N ARG A 88 19.12 -7.89 8.02
CA ARG A 88 20.18 -7.26 7.21
C ARG A 88 20.50 -8.16 6.03
N TYR A 89 19.73 -8.05 4.97
CA TYR A 89 19.98 -8.66 3.69
C TYR A 89 20.10 -7.56 2.64
N THR A 90 20.97 -7.75 1.66
CA THR A 90 21.14 -6.75 0.60
C THR A 90 20.21 -7.08 -0.55
N ILE A 91 19.20 -6.24 -0.72
CA ILE A 91 18.35 -6.25 -1.91
C ILE A 91 19.00 -5.39 -3.00
N VAL A 92 19.05 -5.92 -4.21
CA VAL A 92 19.62 -5.32 -5.42
C VAL A 92 18.69 -5.56 -6.61
N ALA A 93 18.96 -4.87 -7.73
CA ALA A 93 18.13 -4.93 -8.93
C ALA A 93 17.90 -6.35 -9.48
N ASP A 94 18.83 -7.27 -9.24
CA ASP A 94 18.72 -8.65 -9.73
C ASP A 94 17.86 -9.55 -8.82
N ASN A 95 17.66 -9.20 -7.55
CA ASN A 95 17.00 -10.06 -6.55
C ASN A 95 15.82 -9.40 -5.81
N TRP A 96 15.46 -8.15 -6.14
CA TRP A 96 14.44 -7.42 -5.39
C TRP A 96 13.05 -8.06 -5.42
N ARG A 97 12.79 -8.99 -6.35
CA ARG A 97 11.51 -9.72 -6.38
C ARG A 97 11.52 -11.01 -5.55
N ASP A 98 12.69 -11.49 -5.10
CA ASP A 98 12.84 -12.80 -4.45
C ASP A 98 12.19 -12.84 -3.06
N HIS A 99 11.89 -11.68 -2.48
CA HIS A 99 11.42 -11.52 -1.11
C HIS A 99 10.12 -10.72 -1.02
N LEU A 100 9.31 -10.67 -2.09
CA LEU A 100 7.99 -10.04 -2.03
C LEU A 100 7.09 -10.75 -1.00
N GLY A 101 6.35 -9.98 -0.21
CA GLY A 101 5.52 -10.44 0.90
C GLY A 101 6.28 -10.79 2.18
N ASP A 102 7.62 -10.75 2.18
CA ASP A 102 8.43 -11.10 3.35
C ASP A 102 8.79 -9.86 4.18
N LYS A 103 7.95 -9.58 5.18
CA LYS A 103 7.97 -8.40 6.05
C LYS A 103 9.32 -8.15 6.74
N LYS A 104 10.11 -9.19 7.02
CA LYS A 104 11.40 -9.03 7.71
C LYS A 104 12.44 -8.28 6.87
N TYR A 105 12.22 -8.10 5.57
CA TYR A 105 13.12 -7.36 4.68
C TYR A 105 12.71 -5.90 4.48
N THR A 106 11.79 -5.38 5.29
CA THR A 106 11.26 -4.02 5.13
C THR A 106 12.34 -2.93 5.10
N ALA A 107 13.35 -2.99 6.00
CA ALA A 107 14.47 -2.05 5.98
C ALA A 107 15.35 -2.24 4.73
N ALA A 108 15.61 -3.49 4.34
CA ALA A 108 16.40 -3.78 3.14
C ALA A 108 15.75 -3.27 1.85
N TYR A 109 14.41 -3.28 1.78
CA TYR A 109 13.70 -2.67 0.67
C TYR A 109 13.76 -1.14 0.69
N VAL A 110 13.70 -0.50 1.88
CA VAL A 110 13.90 0.95 1.99
C VAL A 110 15.28 1.32 1.45
N ASP A 111 16.34 0.66 1.96
CA ASP A 111 17.71 0.86 1.49
C ASP A 111 17.85 0.67 -0.03
N TYR A 112 17.21 -0.37 -0.58
CA TYR A 112 17.19 -0.62 -2.02
C TYR A 112 16.56 0.54 -2.79
N PHE A 113 15.39 1.02 -2.38
CA PHE A 113 14.69 2.09 -3.09
C PHE A 113 15.38 3.44 -2.93
N ASP A 114 16.01 3.72 -1.78
CA ASP A 114 16.87 4.90 -1.62
C ASP A 114 18.05 4.88 -2.60
N ASP A 115 18.73 3.74 -2.74
CA ASP A 115 19.82 3.53 -3.73
C ASP A 115 19.29 3.66 -5.18
N GLN A 116 18.10 3.12 -5.48
CA GLN A 116 17.50 3.31 -6.81
C GLN A 116 17.19 4.78 -7.10
N ILE A 117 16.68 5.53 -6.13
CA ILE A 117 16.41 6.96 -6.27
C ILE A 117 17.71 7.73 -6.50
N GLU A 118 18.77 7.44 -5.72
CA GLU A 118 20.07 8.06 -5.88
C GLU A 118 20.68 7.77 -7.28
N ARG A 119 20.67 6.52 -7.72
CA ARG A 119 21.19 6.11 -9.04
C ARG A 119 20.44 6.75 -10.21
N ASN A 120 19.18 7.12 -10.00
CA ASN A 120 18.38 7.87 -10.96
C ASN A 120 18.48 9.40 -10.77
N GLY A 121 19.52 9.89 -10.09
CA GLY A 121 19.78 11.32 -9.91
C GLY A 121 18.75 12.03 -9.02
N GLY A 122 18.07 11.28 -8.15
CA GLY A 122 16.99 11.78 -7.30
C GLY A 122 15.60 11.73 -7.95
N ASP A 123 15.45 11.18 -9.16
CA ASP A 123 14.15 11.02 -9.83
C ASP A 123 13.35 9.84 -9.25
N TRP A 124 12.73 10.10 -8.09
CA TRP A 124 11.87 9.12 -7.43
C TRP A 124 10.65 8.74 -8.25
N ASN A 125 10.12 9.65 -9.10
CA ASN A 125 8.95 9.37 -9.92
C ASN A 125 9.27 8.33 -10.99
N LYS A 126 10.46 8.41 -11.59
CA LYS A 126 10.96 7.35 -12.46
C LYS A 126 11.06 6.00 -11.74
N VAL A 127 11.61 5.97 -10.52
CA VAL A 127 11.73 4.73 -9.73
C VAL A 127 10.35 4.12 -9.44
N VAL A 128 9.37 4.94 -9.05
CA VAL A 128 7.98 4.51 -8.86
C VAL A 128 7.43 3.91 -10.15
N LEU A 129 7.52 4.62 -11.28
CA LEU A 129 6.98 4.14 -12.55
C LEU A 129 7.62 2.83 -13.00
N ASP A 130 8.94 2.73 -12.90
CA ASP A 130 9.71 1.56 -13.29
C ASP A 130 9.33 0.33 -12.46
N HIS A 131 9.13 0.47 -11.14
CA HIS A 131 8.87 -0.67 -10.25
C HIS A 131 7.39 -1.03 -10.12
N LEU A 132 6.48 -0.04 -10.10
CA LEU A 132 5.04 -0.32 -9.92
C LEU A 132 4.41 -0.94 -11.15
N PHE A 133 4.74 -0.45 -12.35
CA PHE A 133 3.94 -0.71 -13.55
C PHE A 133 4.64 -1.58 -14.60
N SER A 134 5.90 -1.97 -14.37
CA SER A 134 6.66 -2.76 -15.34
C SER A 134 6.66 -4.26 -15.03
N GLY A 135 6.94 -5.06 -16.05
CA GLY A 135 7.07 -6.51 -15.94
C GLY A 135 5.77 -7.26 -16.24
N LYS A 136 5.82 -8.59 -16.13
CA LYS A 136 4.66 -9.47 -16.35
C LYS A 136 3.71 -9.51 -15.15
N GLU A 137 4.26 -9.26 -13.97
CA GLU A 137 3.54 -9.21 -12.70
C GLU A 137 3.87 -7.85 -12.03
N PRO A 138 3.29 -6.75 -12.55
CA PRO A 138 3.52 -5.41 -12.03
C PRO A 138 3.30 -5.35 -10.51
N LEU A 139 4.18 -4.67 -9.77
CA LEU A 139 4.07 -4.58 -8.32
C LEU A 139 2.74 -3.92 -7.89
N ILE A 140 2.19 -3.02 -8.70
CA ILE A 140 0.88 -2.39 -8.47
C ILE A 140 -0.24 -3.43 -8.23
N ASN A 141 -0.16 -4.61 -8.84
CA ASN A 141 -1.21 -5.64 -8.74
C ASN A 141 -1.33 -6.26 -7.35
N GLY A 142 -0.28 -6.20 -6.51
CA GLY A 142 -0.33 -6.60 -5.10
C GLY A 142 -0.15 -5.44 -4.12
N PHE A 143 -0.15 -4.19 -4.61
CA PHE A 143 0.13 -3.00 -3.81
C PHE A 143 -1.01 -2.62 -2.85
N CYS A 144 -2.17 -3.29 -2.96
CA CYS A 144 -3.32 -3.12 -2.06
C CYS A 144 -3.18 -3.86 -0.72
N GLY A 145 -2.17 -4.70 -0.54
CA GLY A 145 -2.01 -5.43 0.71
C GLY A 145 -1.65 -4.51 1.88
N GLY A 146 -1.60 -5.09 3.09
CA GLY A 146 -1.45 -4.30 4.31
C GLY A 146 -2.59 -3.31 4.51
N LEU A 147 -3.81 -3.63 4.06
CA LEU A 147 -4.97 -2.72 4.06
C LEU A 147 -4.74 -1.43 3.25
N GLY A 148 -3.98 -1.51 2.15
CA GLY A 148 -3.70 -0.38 1.27
C GLY A 148 -2.73 0.65 1.84
N HIS A 149 -2.02 0.34 2.92
CA HIS A 149 -0.99 1.24 3.46
C HIS A 149 0.07 1.65 2.44
N PRO A 150 0.53 0.80 1.50
CA PRO A 150 1.43 1.25 0.44
C PRO A 150 0.85 2.43 -0.37
N TYR A 151 -0.44 2.39 -0.73
CA TYR A 151 -1.12 3.48 -1.44
C TYR A 151 -1.22 4.75 -0.61
N ILE A 152 -1.61 4.62 0.66
CA ILE A 152 -1.74 5.76 1.57
C ILE A 152 -0.38 6.45 1.72
N HIS A 153 0.68 5.66 1.94
CA HIS A 153 2.04 6.16 2.12
C HIS A 153 2.56 6.83 0.84
N LEU A 154 2.33 6.19 -0.32
CA LEU A 154 2.71 6.74 -1.62
C LEU A 154 2.02 8.08 -1.87
N ALA A 155 0.75 8.22 -1.52
CA ALA A 155 0.01 9.47 -1.66
C ALA A 155 0.66 10.62 -0.86
N TYR A 156 1.07 10.39 0.39
CA TYR A 156 1.81 11.40 1.16
C TYR A 156 3.19 11.69 0.58
N GLY A 157 3.89 10.68 0.04
CA GLY A 157 5.16 10.89 -0.66
C GLY A 157 5.01 11.82 -1.87
N TYR A 158 3.94 11.65 -2.67
CA TYR A 158 3.59 12.56 -3.76
C TYR A 158 3.18 13.95 -3.26
N GLU A 159 2.31 14.00 -2.25
CA GLU A 159 1.75 15.25 -1.73
C GLU A 159 2.84 16.15 -1.13
N PHE A 160 3.82 15.59 -0.43
CA PHE A 160 4.94 16.36 0.15
C PHE A 160 6.21 16.36 -0.70
N ASN A 161 6.21 15.66 -1.84
CA ASN A 161 7.39 15.49 -2.69
C ASN A 161 8.61 14.97 -1.87
N SER A 162 8.37 14.03 -0.94
CA SER A 162 9.40 13.46 -0.06
C SER A 162 9.86 12.12 -0.62
N LYS A 163 11.14 12.05 -1.04
CA LYS A 163 11.74 10.82 -1.55
C LYS A 163 11.82 9.72 -0.48
N GLU A 164 12.00 10.12 0.78
CA GLU A 164 12.07 9.23 1.93
C GLU A 164 10.72 8.50 2.12
N VAL A 165 9.61 9.24 2.11
CA VAL A 165 8.27 8.62 2.18
C VAL A 165 7.96 7.80 0.92
N ILE A 166 8.49 8.18 -0.25
CA ILE A 166 8.34 7.36 -1.47
C ILE A 166 9.07 6.00 -1.34
N SER A 167 10.32 5.96 -0.87
CA SER A 167 11.04 4.70 -0.70
C SER A 167 10.40 3.82 0.38
N GLU A 168 9.90 4.43 1.47
CA GLU A 168 9.08 3.77 2.48
C GLU A 168 7.82 3.14 1.88
N ALA A 169 7.11 3.86 1.00
CA ALA A 169 5.90 3.36 0.35
C ALA A 169 6.17 2.18 -0.59
N LEU A 170 7.27 2.23 -1.34
CA LEU A 170 7.72 1.15 -2.21
C LEU A 170 8.12 -0.09 -1.41
N SER A 171 8.80 0.11 -0.27
CA SER A 171 9.10 -0.97 0.67
C SER A 171 7.84 -1.63 1.19
N LEU A 172 6.86 -0.84 1.65
CA LEU A 172 5.55 -1.36 2.05
C LEU A 172 4.90 -2.14 0.92
N GLY A 173 4.92 -1.64 -0.31
CA GLY A 173 4.40 -2.34 -1.49
C GLY A 173 5.04 -3.70 -1.74
N CYS A 174 6.33 -3.85 -1.42
CA CYS A 174 7.04 -5.11 -1.51
C CYS A 174 6.75 -6.04 -0.32
N THR A 175 6.69 -5.53 0.90
CA THR A 175 6.53 -6.36 2.11
C THR A 175 5.09 -6.70 2.47
N GLU A 176 4.14 -5.86 2.05
CA GLU A 176 2.70 -6.08 2.19
C GLU A 176 2.10 -6.67 0.91
N TYR A 177 2.91 -7.17 -0.03
CA TYR A 177 2.46 -7.62 -1.35
C TYR A 177 1.32 -8.66 -1.25
N ASP A 178 0.14 -8.29 -1.75
CA ASP A 178 -1.08 -9.09 -1.60
C ASP A 178 -1.06 -10.30 -2.55
N PRO A 179 -1.12 -11.55 -2.04
CA PRO A 179 -1.14 -12.77 -2.87
C PRO A 179 -2.31 -12.85 -3.85
N ALA A 180 -3.37 -12.04 -3.69
CA ALA A 180 -4.43 -11.90 -4.66
C ALA A 180 -3.98 -11.26 -5.99
N HIS A 181 -2.76 -10.68 -6.05
CA HIS A 181 -2.16 -10.15 -7.29
C HIS A 181 -2.23 -11.15 -8.46
N LYS A 182 -2.14 -12.45 -8.15
CA LYS A 182 -2.17 -13.53 -9.14
C LYS A 182 -3.42 -13.47 -10.03
N PHE A 183 -4.56 -13.03 -9.49
CA PHE A 183 -5.84 -12.90 -10.20
C PHE A 183 -5.86 -11.79 -11.24
N LEU A 184 -4.95 -10.82 -11.12
CA LEU A 184 -4.73 -9.76 -12.10
C LEU A 184 -3.61 -10.13 -13.09
N ASP A 185 -2.60 -10.84 -12.61
CA ASP A 185 -1.43 -11.22 -13.41
C ASP A 185 -1.70 -12.34 -14.40
N ASN A 186 -2.58 -13.28 -14.03
CA ASN A 186 -2.84 -14.48 -14.81
C ASN A 186 -4.31 -14.55 -15.22
N ALA A 187 -4.57 -15.05 -16.42
CA ALA A 187 -5.92 -15.40 -16.83
C ALA A 187 -6.38 -16.65 -16.07
N PHE A 188 -7.54 -16.58 -15.41
CA PHE A 188 -8.17 -17.73 -14.77
C PHE A 188 -9.24 -18.31 -15.69
N PRO A 189 -9.34 -19.64 -15.80
CA PRO A 189 -10.43 -20.25 -16.53
C PRO A 189 -11.76 -19.89 -15.86
N ASP A 190 -12.73 -19.49 -16.68
CA ASP A 190 -14.08 -19.21 -16.21
C ASP A 190 -14.74 -20.51 -15.73
N ASN A 191 -14.93 -20.61 -14.42
CA ASN A 191 -15.59 -21.73 -13.76
C ASN A 191 -17.02 -21.39 -13.31
N SER A 192 -17.53 -20.20 -13.65
CA SER A 192 -18.84 -19.75 -13.20
C SER A 192 -19.98 -20.61 -13.74
N THR A 193 -20.98 -20.85 -12.90
CA THR A 193 -22.18 -21.63 -13.24
C THR A 193 -23.36 -20.76 -13.66
N TYR A 194 -23.20 -19.44 -13.55
CA TYR A 194 -24.17 -18.42 -13.93
C TYR A 194 -23.45 -17.15 -14.41
N LYS A 195 -24.20 -16.21 -15.01
CA LYS A 195 -23.71 -14.89 -15.41
C LYS A 195 -24.68 -13.80 -14.95
N THR A 196 -24.14 -12.70 -14.45
CA THR A 196 -24.93 -11.54 -14.02
C THR A 196 -24.13 -10.25 -14.21
N THR A 197 -24.84 -9.15 -14.45
CA THR A 197 -24.25 -7.80 -14.46
C THR A 197 -24.37 -7.11 -13.09
N SER A 198 -24.98 -7.76 -12.10
CA SER A 198 -25.20 -7.24 -10.75
C SER A 198 -24.15 -7.73 -9.76
N LEU A 199 -23.33 -6.81 -9.23
CA LEU A 199 -22.42 -7.12 -8.13
C LEU A 199 -23.19 -7.56 -6.87
N GLU A 200 -24.36 -6.97 -6.61
CA GLU A 200 -25.22 -7.34 -5.47
C GLU A 200 -25.66 -8.81 -5.56
N GLU A 201 -25.99 -9.28 -6.76
CA GLU A 201 -26.37 -10.69 -6.97
C GLU A 201 -25.17 -11.62 -6.70
N VAL A 202 -23.97 -11.25 -7.17
CA VAL A 202 -22.73 -12.00 -6.86
C VAL A 202 -22.51 -12.09 -5.36
N LEU A 203 -22.57 -10.98 -4.64
CA LEU A 203 -22.38 -10.95 -3.18
C LEU A 203 -23.49 -11.72 -2.44
N THR A 204 -24.73 -11.64 -2.92
CA THR A 204 -25.87 -12.38 -2.35
C THR A 204 -25.72 -13.89 -2.54
N ASN A 205 -25.24 -14.32 -3.72
CA ASN A 205 -24.99 -15.73 -4.02
C ASN A 205 -23.84 -16.27 -3.18
N ILE A 206 -22.72 -15.52 -3.03
CA ILE A 206 -21.64 -15.89 -2.11
C ILE A 206 -22.18 -16.04 -0.68
N ARG A 207 -22.97 -15.08 -0.21
CA ARG A 207 -23.54 -15.12 1.14
C ARG A 207 -24.49 -16.31 1.37
N SER A 208 -25.19 -16.76 0.33
CA SER A 208 -26.20 -17.82 0.41
C SER A 208 -25.64 -19.21 0.10
N ASP A 209 -24.40 -19.29 -0.36
CA ASP A 209 -23.76 -20.55 -0.70
C ASP A 209 -23.29 -21.30 0.55
N LYS A 210 -23.93 -22.44 0.79
CA LYS A 210 -23.69 -23.30 1.95
C LYS A 210 -22.28 -23.89 1.98
N ARG A 211 -21.53 -23.85 0.89
CA ARG A 211 -20.10 -24.23 0.88
C ARG A 211 -19.27 -23.35 1.82
N PHE A 212 -19.70 -22.11 2.06
CA PHE A 212 -19.07 -21.20 3.00
C PHE A 212 -19.66 -21.28 4.43
N ASP A 213 -20.59 -22.19 4.72
CA ASP A 213 -21.14 -22.33 6.08
C ASP A 213 -20.03 -22.69 7.07
N ASN A 214 -19.98 -21.98 8.21
CA ASN A 214 -18.98 -22.17 9.29
C ASN A 214 -17.51 -21.97 8.86
N TYR A 215 -17.25 -21.22 7.78
CA TYR A 215 -15.88 -20.92 7.35
C TYR A 215 -15.06 -20.07 8.35
N SER A 216 -15.76 -19.35 9.24
CA SER A 216 -15.17 -18.62 10.37
C SER A 216 -16.12 -18.60 11.57
N GLU A 217 -15.56 -18.55 12.78
CA GLU A 217 -16.29 -18.38 14.04
C GLU A 217 -16.65 -16.91 14.32
N ASP A 218 -15.76 -15.99 13.93
CA ASP A 218 -15.92 -14.54 14.14
C ASP A 218 -15.93 -13.78 12.82
N PRO A 219 -16.72 -12.70 12.69
CA PRO A 219 -16.64 -11.81 11.54
C PRO A 219 -15.34 -10.99 11.60
N GLY A 220 -14.67 -10.81 10.45
CA GLY A 220 -13.51 -9.93 10.37
C GLY A 220 -12.75 -10.04 9.06
N TYR A 221 -11.94 -9.02 8.77
CA TYR A 221 -11.10 -8.97 7.56
C TYR A 221 -10.20 -10.21 7.42
N ALA A 222 -9.65 -10.70 8.53
CA ALA A 222 -8.73 -11.85 8.51
C ALA A 222 -9.33 -13.12 7.87
N ASN A 223 -10.67 -13.21 7.80
CA ASN A 223 -11.34 -14.34 7.16
C ASN A 223 -11.11 -14.42 5.65
N VAL A 224 -10.71 -13.31 5.00
CA VAL A 224 -10.35 -13.30 3.58
C VAL A 224 -9.20 -14.26 3.29
N PHE A 225 -8.23 -14.38 4.20
CA PHE A 225 -7.11 -15.32 4.04
C PHE A 225 -7.59 -16.78 4.13
N THR A 226 -8.58 -17.06 4.98
CA THR A 226 -9.20 -18.40 5.05
C THR A 226 -10.01 -18.70 3.79
N LEU A 227 -10.79 -17.74 3.29
CA LEU A 227 -11.55 -17.88 2.04
C LEU A 227 -10.63 -18.17 0.85
N LEU A 228 -9.60 -17.37 0.67
CA LEU A 228 -8.64 -17.52 -0.44
C LEU A 228 -7.76 -18.77 -0.30
N SER A 229 -7.52 -19.29 0.91
CA SER A 229 -6.71 -20.50 1.07
C SER A 229 -7.50 -21.81 0.95
N LYS A 230 -8.79 -21.82 1.35
CA LYS A 230 -9.59 -23.05 1.43
C LYS A 230 -10.73 -23.12 0.41
N TYR A 231 -11.25 -21.98 -0.02
CA TYR A 231 -12.46 -21.87 -0.83
C TYR A 231 -12.24 -21.01 -2.08
N GLU A 232 -10.99 -20.95 -2.57
CA GLU A 232 -10.62 -20.12 -3.72
C GLU A 232 -11.46 -20.43 -4.95
N SER A 233 -11.61 -21.71 -5.30
CA SER A 233 -12.34 -22.13 -6.50
C SER A 233 -13.82 -21.74 -6.41
N GLU A 234 -14.44 -21.96 -5.25
CA GLU A 234 -15.84 -21.64 -4.98
C GLU A 234 -16.07 -20.12 -5.00
N LEU A 235 -15.14 -19.34 -4.41
CA LEU A 235 -15.22 -17.89 -4.46
C LEU A 235 -15.07 -17.37 -5.89
N LEU A 236 -14.12 -17.92 -6.65
CA LEU A 236 -13.91 -17.58 -8.05
C LEU A 236 -15.09 -17.97 -8.93
N GLU A 237 -15.82 -19.05 -8.62
CA GLU A 237 -17.05 -19.42 -9.34
C GLU A 237 -18.06 -18.27 -9.34
N HIS A 238 -18.22 -17.61 -8.19
CA HIS A 238 -19.11 -16.45 -8.06
C HIS A 238 -18.50 -15.17 -8.63
N TRP A 239 -17.21 -14.92 -8.38
CA TRP A 239 -16.53 -13.73 -8.90
C TRP A 239 -16.53 -13.68 -10.44
N ASN A 240 -16.22 -14.82 -11.08
CA ASN A 240 -16.20 -14.96 -12.53
C ASN A 240 -17.60 -14.86 -13.16
N ALA A 241 -18.67 -14.98 -12.37
CA ALA A 241 -20.03 -14.79 -12.86
C ALA A 241 -20.35 -13.32 -13.19
N LEU A 242 -19.58 -12.37 -12.64
CA LEU A 242 -19.77 -10.94 -12.91
C LEU A 242 -19.36 -10.60 -14.36
N VAL A 243 -20.31 -10.08 -15.13
CA VAL A 243 -20.07 -9.54 -16.46
C VAL A 243 -20.00 -8.02 -16.35
N VAL A 244 -18.84 -7.46 -16.68
CA VAL A 244 -18.61 -6.01 -16.70
C VAL A 244 -18.79 -5.49 -18.12
N GLU A 245 -19.95 -4.88 -18.39
CA GLU A 245 -20.27 -4.28 -19.69
C GLU A 245 -19.99 -2.77 -19.70
N ASN A 246 -20.29 -2.09 -18.59
CA ASN A 246 -20.06 -0.66 -18.42
C ASN A 246 -19.79 -0.34 -16.95
N THR A 247 -18.52 -0.19 -16.62
CA THR A 247 -18.06 0.08 -15.24
C THR A 247 -18.71 1.33 -14.64
N THR A 248 -18.84 2.41 -15.41
CA THR A 248 -19.41 3.67 -14.90
C THR A 248 -20.88 3.56 -14.53
N ILE A 249 -21.65 2.71 -15.22
CA ILE A 249 -23.07 2.50 -14.91
C ILE A 249 -23.22 1.46 -13.79
N GLN A 250 -22.48 0.35 -13.86
CA GLN A 250 -22.63 -0.78 -12.94
C GLN A 250 -22.16 -0.47 -11.51
N PHE A 251 -21.23 0.47 -11.33
CA PHE A 251 -20.70 0.86 -10.01
C PHE A 251 -21.13 2.27 -9.59
N LYS A 252 -22.23 2.79 -10.17
CA LYS A 252 -22.68 4.17 -9.92
C LYS A 252 -23.43 4.35 -8.60
N ASP A 253 -23.99 3.26 -8.06
CA ASP A 253 -24.95 3.27 -6.97
C ASP A 253 -24.41 2.58 -5.71
#